data_AF-A0AAN7W5B0-F1
#
_entry.id   AF-A0AAN7W5B0-F1
#
_cell.length_a   1.000
_cell.length_b   1.000
_cell.length_c   1.000
_cell.angle_alpha   90.00
_cell.angle_beta   90.00
_cell.angle_gamma   90.00
#
_symmetry.space_group_name_H-M   'P 1'
#
loop_
_entity.id
_entity.type
_entity.pdbx_description
1 polymer ?
#
loop_
_entity_poly.entity_id
_entity_poly.type
_entity_poly.pdbx_seq_one_letter_code
_entity_poly.pdbx_strand_id
1 'polypeptide(L)'
;MIEGYSTCDIAHNVLGGMTIDNNETPGCEGADLNCYPLKWTTTPEHYEAAGVSWQLYQDTDNFDDNPLAWFEQYQTAANGSALQKKGMSYIGLEKFYEDAASGTLPQVSIIIGPAELSEHPPYTPRDGGWLQQKIVDTVTSSPLYNATALIVSFDESGGWGDHVVPYHSPNGTAGEWVEDPYGEFGYVYTGPGFRLPFYIVSPWTRGGNVYVENVDHNSQIMFVEKWLESKGYNVTTDEMTAWRRANMADLTKAFDFDHPDCSIPEALNATYPSTDKTGQWNGYAVCEATYNVTRPPVPYGRQTEANSLVTEQGFKAVRGQLTEGRYLTFEMNGYALTSSRGKLTASKATSKHNSKAQRFVIHQSGSKYAIVSAFDSTSISGPGSMRPGGYNAAATTFTISDLANGKGYAVKANNGQYLTVGARGVSYSHKPMGFKIYSVSYDN
;
A
#
# COMPACT_ATOMS: atom_id res chain seq x y z
N MET A 1 -1.42 7.44 -2.32
CA MET A 1 -0.22 6.69 -1.91
C MET A 1 -0.59 5.94 -0.65
N ILE A 2 -0.27 4.67 -0.63
CA ILE A 2 -0.48 3.74 0.48
C ILE A 2 0.89 3.11 0.72
N GLU A 3 1.20 2.85 1.97
CA GLU A 3 2.39 2.09 2.33
C GLU A 3 1.95 0.64 2.54
N GLY A 4 2.21 -0.22 1.55
CA GLY A 4 1.98 -1.67 1.63
C GLY A 4 3.23 -2.39 2.05
N TYR A 5 3.12 -3.48 2.80
CA TYR A 5 4.26 -4.33 3.16
C TYR A 5 4.29 -5.61 2.31
N SER A 6 5.48 -6.15 2.02
CA SER A 6 5.59 -7.44 1.34
C SER A 6 5.10 -8.63 2.17
N THR A 7 4.76 -9.75 1.53
CA THR A 7 4.28 -10.96 2.22
C THR A 7 5.13 -12.18 1.86
N CYS A 8 5.44 -13.00 2.85
CA CYS A 8 5.84 -14.39 2.66
C CYS A 8 4.75 -15.24 3.31
N ASP A 9 4.10 -16.08 2.50
CA ASP A 9 3.01 -16.95 2.96
C ASP A 9 3.56 -18.34 3.27
N ILE A 10 3.08 -18.92 4.38
CA ILE A 10 3.42 -20.29 4.78
C ILE A 10 2.18 -21.14 4.56
N ALA A 11 2.22 -22.02 3.57
CA ALA A 11 1.20 -23.05 3.45
C ALA A 11 1.60 -24.31 4.21
N HIS A 12 0.60 -25.04 4.71
CA HIS A 12 0.80 -26.31 5.41
C HIS A 12 1.46 -27.37 4.51
N ASN A 13 2.20 -28.30 5.15
CA ASN A 13 3.16 -29.30 4.64
C ASN A 13 2.71 -30.24 3.49
N VAL A 14 1.53 -30.05 2.91
CA VAL A 14 1.01 -30.87 1.79
C VAL A 14 0.74 -30.02 0.54
N LEU A 15 0.76 -28.69 0.65
CA LEU A 15 0.33 -27.78 -0.42
C LEU A 15 1.46 -26.96 -1.06
N GLY A 16 2.72 -27.11 -0.62
CA GLY A 16 3.87 -26.36 -1.11
C GLY A 16 4.82 -25.85 -0.02
N GLY A 17 4.42 -25.97 1.25
CA GLY A 17 5.27 -25.62 2.38
C GLY A 17 5.52 -24.11 2.50
N MET A 18 6.64 -23.76 3.14
CA MET A 18 7.15 -22.39 3.21
C MET A 18 7.83 -22.02 1.90
N THR A 19 7.39 -20.91 1.30
CA THR A 19 7.99 -20.37 0.07
C THR A 19 8.69 -19.04 0.37
N ILE A 20 10.02 -19.05 0.32
CA ILE A 20 10.86 -17.87 0.58
C ILE A 20 11.79 -17.52 -0.60
N ASP A 21 11.90 -18.42 -1.58
CA ASP A 21 12.70 -18.27 -2.78
C ASP A 21 11.83 -18.54 -4.02
N ASN A 22 12.11 -17.82 -5.09
CA ASN A 22 11.56 -18.05 -6.42
C ASN A 22 12.40 -19.05 -7.24
N ASN A 23 13.24 -19.85 -6.59
CA ASN A 23 13.87 -21.01 -7.21
C ASN A 23 12.86 -22.14 -7.40
N GLU A 24 12.11 -22.05 -8.50
CA GLU A 24 10.95 -22.89 -8.89
C GLU A 24 11.33 -24.31 -9.35
N THR A 25 12.33 -24.90 -8.72
CA THR A 25 12.77 -26.26 -9.07
C THR A 25 11.75 -27.28 -8.54
N PRO A 26 11.23 -28.21 -9.38
CA PRO A 26 10.33 -29.26 -8.91
C PRO A 26 10.94 -30.10 -7.79
N GLY A 27 10.17 -30.33 -6.73
CA GLY A 27 10.64 -30.93 -5.49
C GLY A 27 10.74 -29.89 -4.37
N CYS A 28 11.43 -30.24 -3.29
CA CYS A 28 11.65 -29.36 -2.14
C CYS A 28 13.15 -29.15 -1.94
N GLU A 29 13.56 -27.94 -1.59
CA GLU A 29 14.94 -27.63 -1.25
C GLU A 29 15.31 -28.10 0.16
N GLY A 30 14.31 -28.24 1.03
CA GLY A 30 14.45 -28.73 2.40
C GLY A 30 13.16 -29.36 2.91
N ALA A 31 13.10 -29.62 4.22
CA ALA A 31 11.87 -30.09 4.84
C ALA A 31 10.79 -28.99 4.76
N ASP A 32 9.82 -29.17 3.86
CA ASP A 32 8.74 -28.22 3.60
C ASP A 32 9.21 -26.80 3.21
N LEU A 33 10.37 -26.71 2.55
CA LEU A 33 10.98 -25.46 2.08
C LEU A 33 11.01 -25.42 0.55
N ASN A 34 10.45 -24.35 -0.01
CA ASN A 34 10.41 -24.05 -1.45
C ASN A 34 9.94 -25.29 -2.24
N CYS A 35 8.81 -25.88 -1.84
CA CYS A 35 8.29 -27.08 -2.49
C CYS A 35 7.40 -26.75 -3.68
N TYR A 36 7.84 -27.08 -4.88
CA TYR A 36 7.08 -26.87 -6.11
C TYR A 36 6.67 -28.20 -6.79
N PRO A 37 5.52 -28.24 -7.48
CA PRO A 37 4.57 -27.15 -7.67
C PRO A 37 3.69 -26.88 -6.44
N LEU A 38 3.21 -25.64 -6.31
CA LEU A 38 2.26 -25.21 -5.30
C LEU A 38 0.88 -25.82 -5.58
N LYS A 39 0.09 -26.08 -4.53
CA LYS A 39 -1.18 -26.84 -4.64
C LYS A 39 -2.35 -26.26 -3.86
N TRP A 40 -2.14 -25.17 -3.13
CA TRP A 40 -3.27 -24.47 -2.50
C TRP A 40 -4.10 -23.73 -3.55
N THR A 41 -5.34 -23.41 -3.18
CA THR A 41 -6.26 -22.73 -4.09
C THR A 41 -5.85 -21.26 -4.25
N THR A 42 -5.77 -20.81 -5.50
CA THR A 42 -5.43 -19.43 -5.83
C THR A 42 -6.66 -18.52 -5.83
N THR A 43 -6.45 -17.21 -5.69
CA THR A 43 -7.57 -16.25 -5.74
C THR A 43 -8.36 -16.29 -7.06
N PRO A 44 -7.75 -16.48 -8.26
CA PRO A 44 -8.54 -16.61 -9.49
C PRO A 44 -9.36 -17.90 -9.57
N GLU A 45 -8.96 -18.99 -8.90
CA GLU A 45 -9.79 -20.19 -8.79
C GLU A 45 -11.04 -19.93 -7.94
N HIS A 46 -10.92 -19.19 -6.83
CA HIS A 46 -12.06 -18.74 -6.05
C HIS A 46 -13.02 -17.87 -6.89
N TYR A 47 -12.48 -16.98 -7.74
CA TYR A 47 -13.28 -16.18 -8.67
C TYR A 47 -13.99 -17.05 -9.71
N GLU A 48 -13.28 -17.99 -10.33
CA GLU A 48 -13.84 -18.91 -11.33
C GLU A 48 -14.99 -19.75 -10.73
N ALA A 49 -14.77 -20.31 -9.54
CA ALA A 49 -15.77 -21.13 -8.84
C ALA A 49 -17.05 -20.34 -8.50
N ALA A 50 -16.91 -19.05 -8.18
CA ALA A 50 -18.02 -18.15 -7.90
C ALA A 50 -18.70 -17.56 -9.15
N GLY A 51 -18.19 -17.86 -10.36
CA GLY A 51 -18.69 -17.29 -11.61
C GLY A 51 -18.39 -15.80 -11.78
N VAL A 52 -17.36 -15.29 -11.09
CA VAL A 52 -16.83 -13.93 -11.26
C VAL A 52 -15.98 -13.91 -12.52
N SER A 53 -16.20 -12.94 -13.42
CA SER A 53 -15.34 -12.83 -14.61
C SER A 53 -13.96 -12.31 -14.23
N TRP A 54 -12.91 -13.03 -14.65
CA TRP A 54 -11.52 -12.61 -14.46
C TRP A 54 -10.67 -12.92 -15.69
N GLN A 55 -9.59 -12.17 -15.85
CA GLN A 55 -8.56 -12.40 -16.86
C GLN A 55 -7.22 -11.86 -16.38
N LEU A 56 -6.16 -12.62 -16.61
CA LEU A 56 -4.79 -12.17 -16.51
C LEU A 56 -4.29 -11.78 -17.92
N TYR A 57 -3.78 -10.56 -18.03
CA TYR A 57 -3.18 -9.98 -19.24
C TYR A 57 -1.67 -9.93 -19.05
N GLN A 58 -0.94 -10.66 -19.90
CA GLN A 58 0.52 -10.76 -19.87
C GLN A 58 1.08 -10.96 -21.28
N ASP A 59 2.28 -10.43 -21.52
CA ASP A 59 3.09 -10.71 -22.71
C ASP A 59 3.89 -12.01 -22.55
N THR A 60 4.50 -12.50 -23.64
CA THR A 60 5.22 -13.78 -23.64
C THR A 60 6.43 -13.83 -22.74
N ASP A 61 7.11 -12.70 -22.59
CA ASP A 61 8.17 -12.51 -21.60
C ASP A 61 7.66 -11.54 -20.55
N ASN A 62 7.28 -12.10 -19.40
CA ASN A 62 6.68 -11.41 -18.27
C ASN A 62 7.62 -11.46 -17.04
N PHE A 63 8.90 -11.80 -17.24
CA PHE A 63 9.89 -11.91 -16.18
C PHE A 63 9.59 -12.93 -15.07
N ASP A 64 8.72 -13.91 -15.33
CA ASP A 64 8.21 -14.85 -14.31
C ASP A 64 7.27 -14.22 -13.27
N ASP A 65 6.79 -13.01 -13.52
CA ASP A 65 5.89 -12.27 -12.60
C ASP A 65 4.46 -12.83 -12.57
N ASN A 66 4.20 -13.95 -13.26
CA ASN A 66 2.93 -14.69 -13.18
C ASN A 66 3.07 -15.93 -12.29
N PRO A 67 2.86 -15.80 -10.97
CA PRO A 67 3.03 -16.91 -10.05
C PRO A 67 2.02 -18.04 -10.26
N LEU A 68 0.96 -17.85 -11.05
CA LEU A 68 0.03 -18.95 -11.38
C LEU A 68 0.76 -20.10 -12.10
N ALA A 69 1.86 -19.81 -12.82
CA ALA A 69 2.70 -20.83 -13.47
C ALA A 69 3.29 -21.85 -12.48
N TRP A 70 3.44 -21.47 -11.21
CA TRP A 70 4.07 -22.29 -10.18
C TRP A 70 3.12 -23.33 -9.57
N PHE A 71 1.82 -23.24 -9.87
CA PHE A 71 0.78 -24.07 -9.29
C PHE A 71 0.43 -25.29 -10.15
N GLU A 72 0.29 -26.45 -9.52
CA GLU A 72 0.05 -27.74 -10.19
C GLU A 72 -1.21 -27.71 -11.07
N GLN A 73 -2.28 -27.09 -10.57
CA GLN A 73 -3.56 -26.96 -11.28
C GLN A 73 -3.47 -26.12 -12.55
N TYR A 74 -2.51 -25.19 -12.65
CA TYR A 74 -2.27 -24.38 -13.84
C TYR A 74 -1.32 -25.08 -14.81
N GLN A 75 -0.27 -25.73 -14.29
CA GLN A 75 0.67 -26.54 -15.09
C GLN A 75 -0.03 -27.71 -15.79
N THR A 76 -1.03 -28.32 -15.15
CA THR A 76 -1.78 -29.46 -15.67
C THR A 76 -3.14 -29.09 -16.26
N ALA A 77 -3.45 -27.80 -16.37
CA ALA A 77 -4.73 -27.31 -16.87
C ALA A 77 -4.99 -27.85 -18.30
N ALA A 78 -6.17 -28.45 -18.49
CA ALA A 78 -6.56 -28.94 -19.81
C ALA A 78 -6.59 -27.81 -20.84
N ASN A 79 -6.16 -28.10 -22.08
CA ASN A 79 -6.16 -27.12 -23.16
C ASN A 79 -7.58 -26.55 -23.36
N GLY A 80 -7.71 -25.24 -23.35
CA GLY A 80 -8.97 -24.54 -23.49
C GLY A 80 -9.85 -24.50 -22.24
N SER A 81 -9.39 -25.00 -21.09
CA SER A 81 -9.99 -24.76 -19.78
C SER A 81 -9.91 -23.28 -19.39
N ALA A 82 -10.69 -22.89 -18.37
CA ALA A 82 -10.66 -21.52 -17.86
C ALA A 82 -9.28 -21.14 -17.29
N LEU A 83 -8.65 -22.01 -16.48
CA LEU A 83 -7.32 -21.73 -15.91
C LEU A 83 -6.28 -21.51 -17.00
N GLN A 84 -6.28 -22.34 -18.05
CA GLN A 84 -5.37 -22.20 -19.18
C GLN A 84 -5.65 -20.90 -19.98
N LYS A 85 -6.90 -20.62 -20.32
CA LYS A 85 -7.29 -19.46 -21.15
C LYS A 85 -7.20 -18.12 -20.43
N LYS A 86 -7.45 -18.09 -19.12
CA LYS A 86 -7.54 -16.85 -18.34
C LYS A 86 -6.28 -16.56 -17.53
N GLY A 87 -5.55 -17.60 -17.09
CA GLY A 87 -4.36 -17.46 -16.25
C GLY A 87 -3.03 -17.71 -16.97
N MET A 88 -3.00 -18.59 -17.98
CA MET A 88 -1.77 -19.04 -18.64
C MET A 88 -1.65 -18.62 -20.11
N SER A 89 -2.61 -17.85 -20.63
CA SER A 89 -2.54 -17.36 -22.01
C SER A 89 -1.68 -16.09 -22.11
N TYR A 90 -0.89 -16.00 -23.17
CA TYR A 90 -0.12 -14.81 -23.53
C TYR A 90 -0.89 -13.91 -24.50
N ILE A 91 -2.04 -13.41 -24.06
CA ILE A 91 -2.91 -12.53 -24.90
C ILE A 91 -2.35 -11.11 -25.06
N GLY A 92 -1.35 -10.75 -24.26
CA GLY A 92 -0.63 -9.48 -24.34
C GLY A 92 -1.39 -8.28 -23.77
N LEU A 93 -0.65 -7.20 -23.52
CA LEU A 93 -1.23 -5.94 -23.02
C LEU A 93 -2.04 -5.18 -24.08
N GLU A 94 -1.79 -5.41 -25.37
CA GLU A 94 -2.63 -4.86 -26.44
C GLU A 94 -4.10 -5.30 -26.27
N LYS A 95 -4.32 -6.55 -25.84
CA LYS A 95 -5.66 -7.05 -25.58
C LYS A 95 -6.31 -6.33 -24.38
N PHE A 96 -5.55 -6.02 -23.34
CA PHE A 96 -6.03 -5.21 -22.22
C PHE A 96 -6.46 -3.82 -22.70
N TYR A 97 -5.66 -3.17 -23.55
CA TYR A 97 -5.99 -1.85 -24.11
C TYR A 97 -7.27 -1.88 -24.94
N GLU A 98 -7.47 -2.90 -25.77
CA GLU A 98 -8.69 -3.11 -26.56
C GLU A 98 -9.93 -3.35 -25.68
N ASP A 99 -9.81 -4.20 -24.67
CA ASP A 99 -10.93 -4.52 -23.77
C ASP A 99 -11.30 -3.31 -22.91
N ALA A 100 -10.32 -2.53 -22.47
CA ALA A 100 -10.54 -1.27 -21.77
C ALA A 100 -11.24 -0.22 -22.65
N ALA A 101 -10.76 -0.03 -23.89
CA ALA A 101 -11.34 0.92 -24.85
C ALA A 101 -12.77 0.55 -25.25
N SER A 102 -13.07 -0.74 -25.35
CA SER A 102 -14.41 -1.25 -25.66
C SER A 102 -15.35 -1.33 -24.45
N GLY A 103 -14.85 -1.12 -23.23
CA GLY A 103 -15.65 -1.25 -22.00
C GLY A 103 -16.05 -2.69 -21.70
N THR A 104 -15.19 -3.66 -22.05
CA THR A 104 -15.47 -5.10 -21.91
C THR A 104 -14.52 -5.81 -20.95
N LEU A 105 -13.71 -5.06 -20.20
CA LEU A 105 -12.85 -5.62 -19.13
C LEU A 105 -13.67 -6.52 -18.18
N PRO A 106 -13.11 -7.67 -17.77
CA PRO A 106 -13.69 -8.51 -16.72
C PRO A 106 -13.83 -7.78 -15.39
N GLN A 107 -14.64 -8.35 -14.49
CA GLN A 107 -14.83 -7.85 -13.12
C GLN A 107 -13.50 -7.74 -12.37
N VAL A 108 -12.60 -8.71 -12.56
CA VAL A 108 -11.24 -8.68 -12.02
C VAL A 108 -10.24 -8.83 -13.17
N SER A 109 -9.49 -7.77 -13.46
CA SER A 109 -8.44 -7.77 -14.48
C SER A 109 -7.07 -7.70 -13.80
N ILE A 110 -6.22 -8.70 -14.04
CA ILE A 110 -4.86 -8.77 -13.50
C ILE A 110 -3.90 -8.43 -14.65
N ILE A 111 -2.97 -7.51 -14.42
CA ILE A 111 -2.07 -6.98 -15.46
C ILE A 111 -0.64 -7.28 -15.03
N ILE A 112 0.11 -7.96 -15.89
CA ILE A 112 1.54 -8.22 -15.72
C ILE A 112 2.27 -7.61 -16.91
N GLY A 113 3.25 -6.76 -16.63
CA GLY A 113 4.03 -6.07 -17.64
C GLY A 113 4.99 -7.00 -18.38
N PRO A 114 5.47 -6.61 -19.57
CA PRO A 114 6.61 -7.28 -20.18
C PRO A 114 7.86 -7.04 -19.35
N ALA A 115 8.78 -8.01 -19.37
CA ALA A 115 10.03 -7.96 -18.62
C ALA A 115 10.77 -6.62 -18.75
N GLU A 116 10.87 -6.08 -19.97
CA GLU A 116 11.64 -4.87 -20.24
C GLU A 116 11.08 -3.59 -19.61
N LEU A 117 9.84 -3.65 -19.11
CA LEU A 117 9.11 -2.54 -18.47
C LEU A 117 8.76 -2.84 -17.00
N SER A 118 9.30 -3.92 -16.41
CA SER A 118 9.02 -4.35 -15.03
C SER A 118 9.67 -3.49 -13.94
N GLU A 119 10.67 -2.69 -14.31
CA GLU A 119 11.61 -2.01 -13.39
C GLU A 119 12.58 -2.93 -12.65
N HIS A 120 12.49 -4.25 -12.83
CA HIS A 120 13.46 -5.18 -12.28
C HIS A 120 14.84 -4.95 -12.93
N PRO A 121 15.95 -4.83 -12.17
CA PRO A 121 17.28 -4.70 -12.76
C PRO A 121 17.58 -5.84 -13.77
N PRO A 122 18.09 -5.52 -14.97
CA PRO A 122 18.70 -4.27 -15.41
C PRO A 122 17.73 -3.24 -16.03
N TYR A 123 16.44 -3.52 -16.07
CA TYR A 123 15.43 -2.63 -16.63
C TYR A 123 15.24 -1.38 -15.77
N THR A 124 14.78 -0.29 -16.39
CA THR A 124 14.88 1.03 -15.75
C THR A 124 13.55 1.47 -15.15
N PRO A 125 13.55 2.12 -13.96
CA PRO A 125 12.34 2.73 -13.39
C PRO A 125 11.67 3.76 -14.32
N ARG A 126 12.44 4.37 -15.24
CA ARG A 126 11.90 5.31 -16.23
C ARG A 126 10.97 4.60 -17.22
N ASP A 127 11.35 3.42 -17.68
CA ASP A 127 10.60 2.67 -18.68
C ASP A 127 9.36 2.03 -18.05
N GLY A 128 9.46 1.48 -16.83
CA GLY A 128 8.29 1.00 -16.09
C GLY A 128 7.34 2.12 -15.66
N GLY A 129 7.85 3.31 -15.31
CA GLY A 129 7.03 4.49 -15.08
C GLY A 129 6.19 4.89 -16.31
N TRP A 130 6.67 4.63 -17.53
CA TRP A 130 5.86 4.80 -18.74
C TRP A 130 4.75 3.75 -18.86
N LEU A 131 5.04 2.48 -18.56
CA LEU A 131 4.01 1.44 -18.55
C LEU A 131 2.91 1.75 -17.53
N GLN A 132 3.28 2.15 -16.31
CA GLN A 132 2.34 2.57 -15.29
C GLN A 132 1.46 3.73 -15.78
N GLN A 133 2.05 4.76 -16.42
CA GLN A 133 1.28 5.83 -17.05
C GLN A 133 0.34 5.29 -18.13
N LYS A 134 0.82 4.44 -19.04
CA LYS A 134 0.04 3.90 -20.14
C LYS A 134 -1.19 3.14 -19.64
N ILE A 135 -1.06 2.37 -18.55
CA ILE A 135 -2.16 1.67 -17.89
C ILE A 135 -3.15 2.68 -17.28
N VAL A 136 -2.65 3.70 -16.57
CA VAL A 136 -3.50 4.77 -16.00
C VAL A 136 -4.29 5.49 -17.09
N ASP A 137 -3.63 5.89 -18.17
CA ASP A 137 -4.26 6.58 -19.30
C ASP A 137 -5.31 5.70 -19.98
N THR A 138 -5.03 4.40 -20.11
CA THR A 138 -5.98 3.41 -20.65
C THR A 138 -7.23 3.30 -19.78
N VAL A 139 -7.06 3.13 -18.46
CA VAL A 139 -8.18 2.98 -17.53
C VAL A 139 -9.01 4.26 -17.45
N THR A 140 -8.35 5.42 -17.38
CA THR A 140 -9.03 6.73 -17.28
C THR A 140 -9.73 7.14 -18.57
N SER A 141 -9.30 6.62 -19.72
CA SER A 141 -9.96 6.84 -21.03
C SER A 141 -11.07 5.83 -21.32
N SER A 142 -11.19 4.76 -20.54
CA SER A 142 -12.23 3.74 -20.72
C SER A 142 -13.63 4.32 -20.47
N PRO A 143 -14.66 3.89 -21.23
CA PRO A 143 -16.06 4.23 -20.91
C PRO A 143 -16.51 3.75 -19.53
N LEU A 144 -15.75 2.85 -18.88
CA LEU A 144 -16.02 2.35 -17.53
C LEU A 144 -15.19 3.03 -16.44
N TYR A 145 -14.42 4.09 -16.72
CA TYR A 145 -13.59 4.76 -15.70
C TYR A 145 -14.38 5.13 -14.43
N ASN A 146 -15.62 5.61 -14.59
CA ASN A 146 -16.50 5.98 -13.49
C ASN A 146 -16.93 4.79 -12.58
N ALA A 147 -16.61 3.56 -12.98
CA ALA A 147 -16.94 2.31 -12.32
C ALA A 147 -15.70 1.47 -11.97
N THR A 148 -14.49 2.00 -12.15
CA THR A 148 -13.23 1.25 -12.03
C THR A 148 -12.37 1.74 -10.87
N ALA A 149 -11.69 0.80 -10.21
CA ALA A 149 -10.56 1.06 -9.33
C ALA A 149 -9.34 0.34 -9.91
N LEU A 150 -8.32 1.11 -10.31
CA LEU A 150 -7.00 0.58 -10.66
C LEU A 150 -6.14 0.59 -9.40
N ILE A 151 -5.65 -0.59 -9.02
CA ILE A 151 -4.68 -0.77 -7.94
C ILE A 151 -3.32 -1.05 -8.59
N VAL A 152 -2.31 -0.28 -8.24
CA VAL A 152 -0.92 -0.53 -8.64
C VAL A 152 -0.11 -0.84 -7.41
N SER A 153 0.54 -2.00 -7.44
CA SER A 153 1.36 -2.55 -6.37
C SER A 153 2.69 -3.01 -6.96
N PHE A 154 3.72 -2.97 -6.14
CA PHE A 154 4.99 -3.67 -6.39
C PHE A 154 4.95 -5.01 -5.66
N ASP A 155 5.72 -5.99 -6.12
CA ASP A 155 5.86 -7.32 -5.53
C ASP A 155 6.90 -7.31 -4.39
N GLU A 156 8.05 -6.67 -4.63
CA GLU A 156 9.18 -6.62 -3.70
C GLU A 156 9.97 -5.29 -3.75
N SER A 157 11.04 -5.20 -2.96
CA SER A 157 11.74 -3.94 -2.63
C SER A 157 12.99 -3.65 -3.47
N GLY A 158 13.35 -4.51 -4.41
CA GLY A 158 14.61 -4.55 -5.16
C GLY A 158 15.84 -4.85 -4.32
N GLY A 159 15.67 -5.30 -3.08
CA GLY A 159 16.72 -5.36 -2.06
C GLY A 159 17.16 -3.99 -1.51
N TRP A 160 16.40 -2.92 -1.77
CA TRP A 160 16.66 -1.59 -1.24
C TRP A 160 16.17 -1.47 0.22
N GLY A 161 16.99 -0.89 1.10
CA GLY A 161 16.60 -0.70 2.49
C GLY A 161 15.49 0.34 2.65
N ASP A 162 14.49 0.03 3.47
CA ASP A 162 13.48 0.98 3.95
C ASP A 162 13.71 1.32 5.44
N HIS A 163 13.43 2.56 5.82
CA HIS A 163 13.69 3.04 7.19
C HIS A 163 12.58 2.68 8.19
N VAL A 164 11.41 2.24 7.72
CA VAL A 164 10.33 1.81 8.60
C VAL A 164 10.51 0.34 8.93
N VAL A 165 10.56 0.08 10.24
CA VAL A 165 10.51 -1.28 10.76
C VAL A 165 9.17 -1.88 10.34
N PRO A 166 9.16 -3.06 9.69
CA PRO A 166 7.92 -3.71 9.29
C PRO A 166 6.99 -3.94 10.48
N TYR A 167 5.70 -3.69 10.28
CA TYR A 167 4.69 -4.13 11.24
C TYR A 167 4.64 -5.66 11.17
N HIS A 168 4.77 -6.35 12.30
CA HIS A 168 4.80 -7.81 12.34
C HIS A 168 4.06 -8.36 13.57
N SER A 169 3.74 -9.65 13.52
CA SER A 169 3.02 -10.33 14.60
C SER A 169 3.88 -10.53 15.87
N PRO A 170 3.27 -10.74 17.05
CA PRO A 170 4.01 -11.18 18.23
C PRO A 170 4.74 -12.50 18.00
N ASN A 171 5.90 -12.67 18.64
CA ASN A 171 6.71 -13.90 18.56
C ASN A 171 5.87 -15.16 18.83
N GLY A 172 5.99 -16.16 17.96
CA GLY A 172 5.28 -17.44 18.08
C GLY A 172 3.87 -17.44 17.51
N THR A 173 3.45 -16.37 16.83
CA THR A 173 2.15 -16.35 16.13
C THR A 173 2.17 -17.40 15.02
N ALA A 174 1.18 -18.30 15.04
CA ALA A 174 1.08 -19.40 14.07
C ALA A 174 0.96 -18.87 12.63
N GLY A 175 1.79 -19.41 11.73
CA GLY A 175 1.83 -19.02 10.31
C GLY A 175 2.58 -17.71 10.03
N GLU A 176 3.14 -17.04 11.04
CA GLU A 176 3.83 -15.74 10.89
C GLU A 176 5.30 -15.78 11.32
N TRP A 177 5.76 -16.92 11.85
CA TRP A 177 7.11 -17.10 12.36
C TRP A 177 7.65 -18.48 11.98
N VAL A 178 8.92 -18.52 11.61
CA VAL A 178 9.63 -19.71 11.15
C VAL A 178 11.02 -19.77 11.75
N GLU A 179 11.54 -20.98 11.95
CA GLU A 179 12.97 -21.15 12.13
C GLU A 179 13.63 -20.91 10.77
N ASP A 180 14.57 -19.97 10.72
CA ASP A 180 15.33 -19.67 9.52
C ASP A 180 15.94 -20.97 8.96
N PRO A 181 15.56 -21.37 7.74
CA PRO A 181 16.02 -22.62 7.15
C PRO A 181 17.53 -22.65 6.90
N TYR A 182 18.18 -21.48 6.83
CA TYR A 182 19.61 -21.36 6.63
C TYR A 182 20.40 -21.24 7.94
N GLY A 183 19.72 -21.10 9.08
CA GLY A 183 20.33 -21.07 10.42
C GLY A 183 21.13 -19.80 10.74
N GLU A 184 20.97 -18.73 9.96
CA GLU A 184 21.68 -17.45 10.11
C GLU A 184 20.98 -16.53 11.13
N PHE A 185 19.65 -16.57 11.17
CA PHE A 185 18.84 -15.61 11.93
C PHE A 185 17.99 -16.25 13.05
N GLY A 186 17.96 -17.59 13.15
CA GLY A 186 17.17 -18.32 14.14
C GLY A 186 15.66 -18.15 13.91
N TYR A 187 14.88 -17.95 14.98
CA TYR A 187 13.43 -17.82 14.88
C TYR A 187 13.00 -16.40 14.47
N VAL A 188 12.49 -16.25 13.25
CA VAL A 188 12.19 -14.96 12.61
C VAL A 188 10.74 -14.88 12.14
N TYR A 189 10.23 -13.65 12.01
CA TYR A 189 8.91 -13.42 11.43
C TYR A 189 8.98 -13.49 9.90
N THR A 190 7.92 -14.01 9.26
CA THR A 190 7.79 -14.08 7.79
C THR A 190 7.16 -12.85 7.18
N GLY A 191 6.63 -11.94 8.01
CA GLY A 191 6.27 -10.59 7.61
C GLY A 191 5.20 -9.97 8.50
N PRO A 192 4.48 -8.94 8.00
CA PRO A 192 4.76 -8.25 6.74
C PRO A 192 6.20 -7.75 6.61
N GLY A 193 6.72 -7.68 5.39
CA GLY A 193 8.12 -7.35 5.06
C GLY A 193 8.34 -5.86 4.83
N PHE A 194 9.25 -5.47 3.93
CA PHE A 194 9.55 -4.05 3.67
C PHE A 194 8.35 -3.30 3.08
N ARG A 195 8.30 -1.97 3.29
CA ARG A 195 7.30 -1.12 2.63
C ARG A 195 7.57 -1.03 1.13
N LEU A 196 6.49 -1.05 0.37
CA LEU A 196 6.44 -0.96 -1.07
C LEU A 196 5.55 0.23 -1.48
N PRO A 197 5.83 0.86 -2.63
CA PRO A 197 4.90 1.79 -3.23
C PRO A 197 3.58 1.09 -3.55
N PHE A 198 2.48 1.71 -3.14
CA PHE A 198 1.13 1.25 -3.48
C PHE A 198 0.25 2.45 -3.76
N TYR A 199 -0.57 2.39 -4.80
CA TYR A 199 -1.53 3.47 -5.06
C TYR A 199 -2.78 2.99 -5.79
N ILE A 200 -3.86 3.75 -5.60
CA ILE A 200 -5.16 3.47 -6.17
C ILE A 200 -5.59 4.67 -7.02
N VAL A 201 -5.89 4.42 -8.30
CA VAL A 201 -6.45 5.40 -9.23
C VAL A 201 -7.92 5.07 -9.44
N SER A 202 -8.79 5.96 -8.95
CA SER A 202 -10.24 5.77 -9.02
C SER A 202 -10.98 7.08 -8.80
N PRO A 203 -12.22 7.25 -9.34
CA PRO A 203 -13.06 8.39 -9.00
C PRO A 203 -13.28 8.59 -7.50
N TRP A 204 -13.26 7.51 -6.73
CA TRP A 204 -13.49 7.52 -5.28
C TRP A 204 -12.22 7.77 -4.45
N THR A 205 -11.04 7.91 -5.07
CA THR A 205 -9.77 8.17 -4.37
C THR A 205 -9.16 9.54 -4.68
N ARG A 206 -9.91 10.40 -5.38
CA ARG A 206 -9.47 11.76 -5.78
C ARG A 206 -9.07 12.64 -4.59
N GLY A 207 -8.20 13.61 -4.87
CA GLY A 207 -7.67 14.56 -3.88
C GLY A 207 -6.26 14.27 -3.36
N GLY A 208 -5.59 13.22 -3.85
CA GLY A 208 -4.18 12.96 -3.54
C GLY A 208 -3.92 12.58 -2.08
N ASN A 209 -4.84 11.80 -1.49
CA ASN A 209 -4.78 11.37 -0.09
C ASN A 209 -3.67 10.35 0.16
N VAL A 210 -3.28 10.21 1.43
CA VAL A 210 -2.45 9.12 1.94
C VAL A 210 -3.31 8.19 2.80
N TYR A 211 -3.33 6.90 2.46
CA TYR A 211 -3.95 5.88 3.30
C TYR A 211 -2.90 5.35 4.28
N VAL A 212 -3.26 5.22 5.55
CA VAL A 212 -2.27 4.99 6.62
C VAL A 212 -2.53 3.77 7.49
N GLU A 213 -3.56 2.97 7.20
CA GLU A 213 -3.72 1.71 7.92
C GLU A 213 -2.61 0.72 7.53
N ASN A 214 -2.34 -0.24 8.41
CA ASN A 214 -1.41 -1.32 8.11
C ASN A 214 -2.00 -2.17 6.98
N VAL A 215 -1.27 -2.28 5.87
CA VAL A 215 -1.67 -3.08 4.71
C VAL A 215 -0.48 -3.83 4.14
N ASP A 216 -0.76 -4.93 3.47
CA ASP A 216 0.17 -5.80 2.77
C ASP A 216 -0.49 -6.32 1.48
N HIS A 217 0.15 -7.23 0.74
CA HIS A 217 -0.46 -7.80 -0.48
C HIS A 217 -1.81 -8.48 -0.23
N ASN A 218 -2.01 -9.10 0.93
CA ASN A 218 -3.29 -9.69 1.34
C ASN A 218 -4.44 -8.67 1.41
N SER A 219 -4.12 -7.39 1.62
CA SER A 219 -5.10 -6.31 1.67
C SER A 219 -5.79 -6.09 0.31
N GLN A 220 -5.12 -6.40 -0.80
CA GLN A 220 -5.71 -6.38 -2.14
C GLN A 220 -6.76 -7.49 -2.31
N ILE A 221 -6.46 -8.68 -1.79
CA ILE A 221 -7.37 -9.82 -1.78
C ILE A 221 -8.61 -9.48 -0.96
N MET A 222 -8.43 -8.98 0.26
CA MET A 222 -9.55 -8.58 1.12
C MET A 222 -10.41 -7.47 0.50
N PHE A 223 -9.80 -6.54 -0.23
CA PHE A 223 -10.56 -5.53 -0.97
C PHE A 223 -11.47 -6.15 -2.03
N VAL A 224 -10.93 -7.08 -2.84
CA VAL A 224 -11.72 -7.78 -3.87
C VAL A 224 -12.81 -8.63 -3.22
N GLU A 225 -12.53 -9.33 -2.12
CA GLU A 225 -13.55 -10.07 -1.35
C GLU A 225 -14.69 -9.14 -0.89
N LYS A 226 -14.37 -7.98 -0.28
CA LYS A 226 -15.36 -6.99 0.17
C LYS A 226 -16.17 -6.41 -0.98
N TRP A 227 -15.51 -6.12 -2.09
CA TRP A 227 -16.17 -5.64 -3.30
C TRP A 227 -17.11 -6.70 -3.87
N LEU A 228 -16.67 -7.95 -4.01
CA LEU A 228 -17.48 -9.07 -4.50
C LEU A 228 -18.67 -9.38 -3.57
N GLU A 229 -18.46 -9.33 -2.25
CA GLU A 229 -19.52 -9.43 -1.23
C GLU A 229 -20.60 -8.38 -1.48
N SER A 230 -20.21 -7.12 -1.73
CA SER A 230 -21.15 -6.03 -2.04
C SER A 230 -21.95 -6.26 -3.33
N LYS A 231 -21.47 -7.14 -4.21
CA LYS A 231 -22.10 -7.53 -5.47
C LYS A 231 -22.90 -8.83 -5.37
N GLY A 232 -22.95 -9.44 -4.17
CA GLY A 232 -23.71 -10.65 -3.89
C GLY A 232 -22.96 -11.95 -4.15
N TYR A 233 -21.65 -11.90 -4.39
CA TYR A 233 -20.81 -13.09 -4.45
C TYR A 233 -20.36 -13.50 -3.05
N ASN A 234 -20.18 -14.80 -2.84
CA ASN A 234 -19.60 -15.34 -1.61
C ASN A 234 -18.21 -15.89 -1.92
N VAL A 235 -17.20 -15.02 -1.82
CA VAL A 235 -15.79 -15.33 -2.09
C VAL A 235 -14.97 -14.99 -0.85
N THR A 236 -14.17 -15.94 -0.37
CA THR A 236 -13.22 -15.76 0.73
C THR A 236 -12.03 -16.67 0.49
N THR A 237 -10.83 -16.13 0.67
CA THR A 237 -9.55 -16.85 0.51
C THR A 237 -9.14 -17.41 1.86
N ASP A 238 -9.38 -18.71 2.07
CA ASP A 238 -9.09 -19.39 3.33
C ASP A 238 -7.59 -19.64 3.54
N GLU A 239 -6.78 -19.50 2.48
CA GLU A 239 -5.33 -19.68 2.48
C GLU A 239 -4.57 -18.56 3.22
N MET A 240 -5.21 -17.41 3.43
CA MET A 240 -4.63 -16.29 4.17
C MET A 240 -4.52 -16.61 5.66
N THR A 241 -3.37 -16.31 6.27
CA THR A 241 -3.19 -16.54 7.71
C THR A 241 -4.21 -15.74 8.54
N ALA A 242 -4.62 -16.33 9.67
CA ALA A 242 -5.60 -15.70 10.56
C ALA A 242 -5.10 -14.36 11.13
N TRP A 243 -3.78 -14.22 11.35
CA TRP A 243 -3.23 -12.98 11.88
C TRP A 243 -3.25 -11.87 10.84
N ARG A 244 -2.85 -12.11 9.57
CA ARG A 244 -2.97 -11.10 8.50
C ARG A 244 -4.41 -10.63 8.32
N ARG A 245 -5.34 -11.57 8.20
CA ARG A 245 -6.77 -11.26 8.03
C ARG A 245 -7.34 -10.42 9.17
N ALA A 246 -6.84 -10.58 10.39
CA ALA A 246 -7.30 -9.84 11.56
C ALA A 246 -6.60 -8.50 11.79
N ASN A 247 -5.40 -8.29 11.24
CA ASN A 247 -4.54 -7.15 11.58
C ASN A 247 -4.18 -6.24 10.40
N MET A 248 -4.39 -6.68 9.15
CA MET A 248 -4.26 -5.86 7.95
C MET A 248 -5.61 -5.25 7.57
N ALA A 249 -5.61 -4.08 6.94
CA ALA A 249 -6.82 -3.42 6.50
C ALA A 249 -7.27 -3.87 5.10
N ASP A 250 -8.57 -3.90 4.85
CA ASP A 250 -9.17 -4.36 3.59
C ASP A 250 -9.23 -3.29 2.46
N LEU A 251 -8.49 -2.18 2.63
CA LEU A 251 -8.45 -1.01 1.74
C LEU A 251 -9.78 -0.26 1.51
N THR A 252 -10.92 -0.73 2.03
CA THR A 252 -12.23 -0.11 1.73
C THR A 252 -12.30 1.35 2.17
N LYS A 253 -11.61 1.70 3.28
CA LYS A 253 -11.52 3.08 3.80
C LYS A 253 -10.56 3.98 3.03
N ALA A 254 -9.82 3.47 2.05
CA ALA A 254 -9.08 4.31 1.11
C ALA A 254 -10.01 5.12 0.20
N PHE A 255 -11.26 4.69 0.05
CA PHE A 255 -12.25 5.23 -0.88
C PHE A 255 -13.25 6.19 -0.19
N ASP A 256 -13.85 7.08 -0.99
CA ASP A 256 -14.99 7.93 -0.64
C ASP A 256 -16.19 7.57 -1.51
N PHE A 257 -16.86 6.48 -1.17
CA PHE A 257 -17.96 5.96 -2.00
C PHE A 257 -19.16 6.93 -2.09
N ASP A 258 -19.28 7.88 -1.17
CA ASP A 258 -20.36 8.89 -1.15
C ASP A 258 -20.11 10.05 -2.13
N HIS A 259 -18.85 10.33 -2.49
CA HIS A 259 -18.47 11.51 -3.28
C HIS A 259 -17.45 11.18 -4.40
N PRO A 260 -17.84 10.39 -5.42
CA PRO A 260 -16.96 10.16 -6.57
C PRO A 260 -16.69 11.46 -7.33
N ASP A 261 -15.44 11.62 -7.76
CA ASP A 261 -15.02 12.67 -8.68
C ASP A 261 -14.43 12.03 -9.94
N CYS A 262 -15.18 12.10 -11.03
CA CYS A 262 -14.77 11.51 -12.32
C CYS A 262 -13.87 12.45 -13.14
N SER A 263 -13.37 13.55 -12.56
CA SER A 263 -12.38 14.38 -13.23
C SER A 263 -11.08 13.60 -13.44
N ILE A 264 -10.58 13.63 -14.67
CA ILE A 264 -9.30 13.03 -15.02
C ILE A 264 -8.20 14.00 -14.52
N PRO A 265 -7.26 13.55 -13.66
CA PRO A 265 -6.13 14.38 -13.26
C PRO A 265 -5.24 14.72 -14.46
N GLU A 266 -4.40 15.75 -14.32
CA GLU A 266 -3.41 16.06 -15.35
C GLU A 266 -2.53 14.83 -15.62
N ALA A 267 -2.30 14.54 -16.91
CA ALA A 267 -1.56 13.37 -17.34
C ALA A 267 -0.13 13.41 -16.79
N LEU A 268 0.38 12.24 -16.41
CA LEU A 268 1.80 12.09 -16.14
C LEU A 268 2.59 12.39 -17.42
N ASN A 269 3.87 12.71 -17.30
CA ASN A 269 4.74 12.94 -18.45
C ASN A 269 5.94 11.99 -18.40
N ALA A 270 5.65 10.69 -18.40
CA ALA A 270 6.66 9.64 -18.52
C ALA A 270 7.21 9.62 -19.94
N THR A 271 8.52 9.38 -20.07
CA THR A 271 9.12 9.33 -21.40
C THR A 271 8.83 8.00 -22.06
N TYR A 272 8.47 8.02 -23.33
CA TYR A 272 8.34 6.81 -24.14
C TYR A 272 9.66 6.00 -24.13
N PRO A 273 9.63 4.68 -23.81
CA PRO A 273 10.80 3.82 -23.77
C PRO A 273 11.44 3.66 -25.15
N SER A 274 12.73 3.36 -25.18
CA SER A 274 13.40 3.09 -26.46
C SER A 274 12.95 1.75 -27.04
N THR A 275 12.78 1.71 -28.36
CA THR A 275 12.53 0.48 -29.12
C THR A 275 13.54 0.35 -30.27
N ASP A 276 13.80 -0.88 -30.69
CA ASP A 276 14.57 -1.16 -31.89
C ASP A 276 13.75 -0.97 -33.18
N LYS A 277 14.34 -1.27 -34.35
CA LYS A 277 13.68 -1.11 -35.65
C LYS A 277 12.50 -2.08 -35.88
N THR A 278 12.40 -3.12 -35.05
CA THR A 278 11.33 -4.12 -35.07
C THR A 278 10.24 -3.84 -34.04
N GLY A 279 10.40 -2.79 -33.22
CA GLY A 279 9.45 -2.39 -32.19
C GLY A 279 9.67 -3.08 -30.84
N GLN A 280 10.74 -3.87 -30.69
CA GLN A 280 11.07 -4.52 -29.42
C GLN A 280 11.72 -3.52 -28.46
N TRP A 281 11.40 -3.63 -27.18
CA TRP A 281 11.94 -2.77 -26.14
C TRP A 281 13.47 -2.94 -26.03
N ASN A 282 14.21 -1.83 -26.01
CA ASN A 282 15.68 -1.87 -25.90
C ASN A 282 16.23 -0.76 -24.98
N GLY A 283 15.40 -0.24 -24.07
CA GLY A 283 15.75 0.83 -23.13
C GLY A 283 17.02 0.54 -22.34
N TYR A 284 17.09 -0.64 -21.71
CA TYR A 284 18.27 -1.04 -20.95
C TYR A 284 19.53 -1.11 -21.83
N ALA A 285 19.45 -1.71 -23.03
CA ALA A 285 20.59 -1.88 -23.92
C ALA A 285 21.13 -0.54 -24.42
N VAL A 286 20.24 0.42 -24.70
CA VAL A 286 20.60 1.80 -25.03
C VAL A 286 21.27 2.48 -23.85
N CYS A 287 20.77 2.28 -22.63
CA CYS A 287 21.40 2.80 -21.41
C CYS A 287 22.82 2.24 -21.25
N GLU A 288 23.00 0.93 -21.34
CA GLU A 288 24.31 0.28 -21.22
C GLU A 288 25.30 0.74 -22.31
N ALA A 289 24.83 0.93 -23.55
CA ALA A 289 25.66 1.43 -24.63
C ALA A 289 26.04 2.91 -24.47
N THR A 290 25.23 3.70 -23.74
CA THR A 290 25.45 5.14 -23.54
C THR A 290 26.45 5.43 -22.44
N TYR A 291 26.50 4.62 -21.39
CA TYR A 291 27.31 4.88 -20.20
C TYR A 291 28.43 3.85 -20.01
N ASN A 292 29.68 4.35 -19.91
CA ASN A 292 30.85 3.50 -19.65
C ASN A 292 30.81 2.77 -18.29
N VAL A 293 29.96 3.24 -17.35
CA VAL A 293 29.75 2.62 -16.04
C VAL A 293 28.27 2.27 -15.93
N THR A 294 27.93 1.01 -16.15
CA THR A 294 26.55 0.51 -16.17
C THR A 294 26.03 0.10 -14.79
N ARG A 295 26.93 -0.07 -13.83
CA ARG A 295 26.61 -0.32 -12.41
C ARG A 295 27.28 0.76 -11.57
N PRO A 296 26.59 1.88 -11.28
CA PRO A 296 27.16 2.93 -10.45
C PRO A 296 27.53 2.34 -9.08
N PRO A 297 28.64 2.78 -8.46
CA PRO A 297 28.99 2.33 -7.13
C PRO A 297 27.86 2.73 -6.16
N VAL A 298 27.33 1.76 -5.42
CA VAL A 298 26.37 2.03 -4.34
C VAL A 298 27.03 3.01 -3.37
N PRO A 299 26.37 4.11 -2.96
CA PRO A 299 27.00 5.18 -2.18
C PRO A 299 27.27 4.80 -0.70
N TYR A 300 27.54 3.52 -0.42
CA TYR A 300 27.84 3.00 0.91
C TYR A 300 28.93 3.82 1.60
N GLY A 301 28.67 4.18 2.86
CA GLY A 301 29.62 4.90 3.72
C GLY A 301 29.80 6.39 3.39
N ARG A 302 29.08 6.92 2.39
CA ARG A 302 29.04 8.37 2.08
C ARG A 302 27.74 9.04 2.51
N GLN A 303 26.77 8.24 2.97
CA GLN A 303 25.51 8.76 3.46
C GLN A 303 25.63 9.22 4.91
N THR A 304 24.99 10.34 5.24
CA THR A 304 24.75 10.84 6.59
C THR A 304 23.25 10.72 6.88
N GLU A 305 22.83 10.73 8.14
CA GLU A 305 21.40 10.75 8.48
C GLU A 305 20.66 11.89 7.74
N ALA A 306 21.30 13.06 7.64
CA ALA A 306 20.75 14.23 6.95
C ALA A 306 20.52 14.02 5.44
N ASN A 307 21.37 13.25 4.74
CA ASN A 307 21.18 12.99 3.31
C ASN A 307 20.46 11.66 3.01
N SER A 308 20.34 10.77 3.99
CA SER A 308 19.62 9.49 3.88
C SER A 308 18.11 9.63 4.13
N LEU A 309 17.72 10.67 4.88
CA LEU A 309 16.33 10.92 5.28
C LEU A 309 15.69 12.08 4.51
N VAL A 310 16.25 12.46 3.36
CA VAL A 310 15.66 13.50 2.51
C VAL A 310 14.31 13.01 2.03
N THR A 311 13.26 13.76 2.36
CA THR A 311 11.90 13.49 1.91
C THR A 311 11.38 14.66 1.11
N GLU A 312 10.49 14.39 0.15
CA GLU A 312 9.79 15.45 -0.55
C GLU A 312 8.98 16.28 0.46
N GLN A 313 9.20 17.58 0.43
CA GLN A 313 8.56 18.52 1.34
C GLN A 313 7.11 18.75 0.93
N GLY A 314 6.16 18.42 1.79
CA GLY A 314 4.75 18.51 1.44
C GLY A 314 3.80 18.03 2.52
N PHE A 315 2.53 17.95 2.15
CA PHE A 315 1.49 17.40 3.00
C PHE A 315 0.41 16.70 2.16
N LYS A 316 -0.24 15.70 2.74
CA LYS A 316 -1.37 14.99 2.14
C LYS A 316 -2.45 14.76 3.19
N ALA A 317 -3.72 14.88 2.81
CA ALA A 317 -4.82 14.51 3.69
C ALA A 317 -4.78 13.00 3.97
N VAL A 318 -5.07 12.61 5.21
CA VAL A 318 -5.03 11.22 5.66
C VAL A 318 -6.39 10.54 5.49
N ARG A 319 -6.39 9.25 5.14
CA ARG A 319 -7.54 8.35 5.13
C ARG A 319 -7.24 7.07 5.90
N GLY A 320 -8.29 6.43 6.41
CA GLY A 320 -8.19 5.22 7.23
C GLY A 320 -7.81 5.51 8.67
N GLN A 321 -7.85 4.47 9.50
CA GLN A 321 -7.46 4.53 10.91
C GLN A 321 -5.99 4.93 11.07
N LEU A 322 -5.69 5.90 11.95
CA LEU A 322 -4.33 6.42 12.11
C LEU A 322 -3.38 5.38 12.72
N THR A 323 -2.16 5.33 12.17
CA THR A 323 -1.00 4.60 12.67
C THR A 323 0.12 5.57 13.06
N GLU A 324 1.14 5.07 13.76
CA GLU A 324 2.32 5.87 14.15
C GLU A 324 3.23 6.21 12.96
N GLY A 325 4.32 6.96 13.23
CA GLY A 325 5.40 7.18 12.26
C GLY A 325 5.27 8.44 11.40
N ARG A 326 4.36 9.37 11.73
CA ARG A 326 4.08 10.55 10.90
C ARG A 326 3.96 11.83 11.73
N TYR A 327 4.38 12.95 11.15
CA TYR A 327 3.94 14.25 11.63
C TYR A 327 2.55 14.56 11.08
N LEU A 328 1.67 15.01 11.96
CA LEU A 328 0.26 15.25 11.69
C LEU A 328 -0.11 16.69 12.02
N THR A 329 -0.96 17.28 11.19
CA THR A 329 -1.70 18.52 11.52
C THR A 329 -3.17 18.19 11.69
N PHE A 330 -3.76 18.61 12.81
CA PHE A 330 -5.18 18.44 13.13
C PHE A 330 -5.92 19.75 12.89
N GLU A 331 -6.68 19.81 11.79
CA GLU A 331 -7.42 21.01 11.37
C GLU A 331 -8.94 20.86 11.51
N MET A 332 -9.60 21.94 11.93
CA MET A 332 -11.05 22.10 11.84
C MET A 332 -11.39 23.56 11.50
N ASN A 333 -12.26 23.75 10.50
CA ASN A 333 -12.79 25.07 10.12
C ASN A 333 -11.71 26.16 9.88
N GLY A 334 -10.57 25.81 9.28
CA GLY A 334 -9.46 26.74 9.00
C GLY A 334 -8.56 27.05 10.21
N TYR A 335 -8.74 26.36 11.34
CA TYR A 335 -7.88 26.44 12.52
C TYR A 335 -7.25 25.09 12.82
N ALA A 336 -6.01 25.10 13.28
CA ALA A 336 -5.27 23.89 13.65
C ALA A 336 -4.95 23.87 15.14
N LEU A 337 -4.86 22.68 15.72
CA LEU A 337 -4.23 22.49 17.03
C LEU A 337 -2.83 23.07 16.97
N THR A 338 -2.44 23.81 18.01
CA THR A 338 -1.15 24.52 18.04
C THR A 338 -0.53 24.39 19.42
N SER A 339 0.73 23.96 19.49
CA SER A 339 1.51 24.04 20.71
C SER A 339 2.15 25.42 20.84
N SER A 340 1.94 26.06 22.00
CA SER A 340 2.55 27.33 22.37
C SER A 340 3.43 27.16 23.61
N ARG A 341 4.44 26.29 23.53
CA ARG A 341 5.41 26.01 24.60
C ARG A 341 4.72 25.53 25.89
N GLY A 342 4.09 24.36 25.83
CA GLY A 342 3.38 23.74 26.95
C GLY A 342 1.92 24.17 27.13
N LYS A 343 1.37 25.00 26.24
CA LYS A 343 -0.07 25.32 26.19
C LYS A 343 -0.66 24.88 24.85
N LEU A 344 -1.81 24.20 24.90
CA LEU A 344 -2.55 23.83 23.71
C LEU A 344 -3.48 24.98 23.31
N THR A 345 -3.23 25.57 22.15
CA THR A 345 -4.00 26.70 21.60
C THR A 345 -4.55 26.36 20.21
N ALA A 346 -5.27 27.32 19.63
CA ALA A 346 -5.69 27.28 18.24
C ALA A 346 -5.02 28.42 17.48
N SER A 347 -4.50 28.14 16.29
CA SER A 347 -4.07 29.17 15.34
C SER A 347 -4.62 28.86 13.95
N LYS A 348 -4.63 29.83 13.04
CA LYS A 348 -5.07 29.59 11.66
C LYS A 348 -4.19 28.52 11.03
N ALA A 349 -4.80 27.53 10.39
CA ALA A 349 -4.04 26.54 9.62
C ALA A 349 -3.27 27.24 8.50
N THR A 350 -2.01 26.87 8.30
CA THR A 350 -1.24 27.40 7.17
C THR A 350 -1.66 26.65 5.90
N SER A 351 -1.76 27.36 4.77
CA SER A 351 -2.16 26.73 3.49
C SER A 351 -1.22 25.62 3.01
N LYS A 352 0.01 25.59 3.54
CA LYS A 352 1.03 24.56 3.29
C LYS A 352 1.18 23.57 4.44
N HIS A 353 0.43 23.70 5.53
CA HIS A 353 0.59 22.89 6.76
C HIS A 353 2.02 22.80 7.31
N ASN A 354 2.86 23.80 7.02
CA ASN A 354 4.29 23.79 7.32
C ASN A 354 4.66 24.38 8.69
N SER A 355 3.68 24.85 9.47
CA SER A 355 3.95 25.43 10.80
C SER A 355 4.43 24.37 11.78
N LYS A 356 5.66 24.51 12.29
CA LYS A 356 6.22 23.60 13.31
C LYS A 356 5.34 23.49 14.55
N ALA A 357 4.77 24.61 15.00
CA ALA A 357 3.89 24.64 16.16
C ALA A 357 2.57 23.87 15.97
N GLN A 358 2.19 23.55 14.73
CA GLN A 358 0.99 22.77 14.39
C GLN A 358 1.30 21.28 14.13
N ARG A 359 2.56 20.85 14.25
CA ARG A 359 2.99 19.46 14.02
C ARG A 359 2.89 18.65 15.30
N PHE A 360 2.20 17.53 15.21
CA PHE A 360 2.06 16.55 16.28
C PHE A 360 2.46 15.17 15.79
N VAL A 361 2.85 14.29 16.69
CA VAL A 361 2.95 12.84 16.48
C VAL A 361 1.95 12.17 17.41
N ILE A 362 1.53 10.96 17.05
CA ILE A 362 0.71 10.12 17.91
C ILE A 362 1.52 8.93 18.42
N HIS A 363 1.24 8.52 19.66
CA HIS A 363 1.76 7.29 20.22
C HIS A 363 0.61 6.42 20.71
N GLN A 364 0.52 5.21 20.17
CA GLN A 364 -0.52 4.23 20.39
C GLN A 364 -0.18 3.33 21.58
N SER A 365 -1.18 3.08 22.43
CA SER A 365 -1.17 2.10 23.50
C SER A 365 -2.52 1.38 23.49
N GLY A 366 -2.56 0.18 22.93
CA GLY A 366 -3.81 -0.50 22.61
C GLY A 366 -4.67 0.32 21.64
N SER A 367 -5.91 0.64 22.02
CA SER A 367 -6.85 1.46 21.23
C SER A 367 -6.81 2.96 21.55
N LYS A 368 -5.79 3.39 22.29
CA LYS A 368 -5.66 4.74 22.83
C LYS A 368 -4.40 5.41 22.30
N TYR A 369 -4.46 6.72 22.11
CA TYR A 369 -3.38 7.52 21.55
C TYR A 369 -3.03 8.70 22.47
N ALA A 370 -1.75 8.90 22.73
CA ALA A 370 -1.24 10.19 23.17
C ALA A 370 -0.96 11.06 21.94
N ILE A 371 -1.30 12.35 22.01
CA ILE A 371 -1.00 13.33 20.95
C ILE A 371 0.10 14.26 21.47
N VAL A 372 1.27 14.24 20.84
CA VAL A 372 2.49 14.89 21.32
C VAL A 372 2.95 15.93 20.30
N SER A 373 3.24 17.14 20.75
CA SER A 373 3.78 18.18 19.90
C SER A 373 5.21 17.85 19.48
N ALA A 374 5.45 17.83 18.17
CA ALA A 374 6.79 17.67 17.60
C ALA A 374 7.66 18.92 17.80
N PHE A 375 7.05 20.06 18.17
CA PHE A 375 7.76 21.33 18.37
C PHE A 375 8.45 21.44 19.73
N ASP A 376 7.84 20.91 20.78
CA ASP A 376 8.29 21.11 22.17
C ASP A 376 8.18 19.85 23.04
N SER A 377 7.88 18.69 22.45
CA SER A 377 7.79 17.40 23.14
C SER A 377 6.80 17.39 24.32
N THR A 378 5.77 18.22 24.26
CA THR A 378 4.69 18.24 25.25
C THR A 378 3.45 17.51 24.75
N SER A 379 2.74 16.84 25.65
CA SER A 379 1.57 16.01 25.33
C SER A 379 0.27 16.71 25.69
N ILE A 380 -0.74 16.58 24.83
CA ILE A 380 -2.07 17.11 25.10
C ILE A 380 -2.65 16.45 26.36
N SER A 381 -3.04 17.26 27.34
CA SER A 381 -3.69 16.79 28.57
C SER A 381 -5.13 17.30 28.72
N GLY A 382 -5.51 18.30 27.93
CA GLY A 382 -6.87 18.81 27.84
C GLY A 382 -6.91 20.14 27.07
N PRO A 383 -8.09 20.76 26.92
CA PRO A 383 -8.23 22.08 26.33
C PRO A 383 -7.37 23.10 27.07
N GLY A 384 -6.52 23.83 26.36
CA GLY A 384 -5.63 24.83 26.96
C GLY A 384 -4.39 24.28 27.66
N SER A 385 -4.21 22.95 27.77
CA SER A 385 -3.19 22.36 28.65
C SER A 385 -2.38 21.24 27.99
N MET A 386 -1.05 21.36 28.07
CA MET A 386 -0.10 20.32 27.68
C MET A 386 0.86 20.01 28.84
N ARG A 387 1.41 18.80 28.86
CA ARG A 387 2.33 18.35 29.90
C ARG A 387 3.70 18.01 29.32
N PRO A 388 4.81 18.44 29.96
CA PRO A 388 6.15 17.98 29.62
C PRO A 388 6.31 16.47 29.86
N GLY A 389 7.25 15.85 29.15
CA GLY A 389 7.57 14.42 29.28
C GLY A 389 7.14 13.55 28.10
N GLY A 390 6.70 14.16 26.99
CA GLY A 390 6.29 13.43 25.78
C GLY A 390 5.22 12.37 26.08
N TYR A 391 5.27 11.25 25.38
CA TYR A 391 4.29 10.17 25.54
C TYR A 391 4.30 9.54 26.95
N ASN A 392 5.42 9.61 27.67
CA ASN A 392 5.58 9.06 29.03
C ASN A 392 4.97 9.94 30.13
N ALA A 393 4.62 11.19 29.83
CA ALA A 393 3.83 11.97 30.75
C ALA A 393 2.49 11.25 30.99
N ALA A 394 1.95 11.29 32.22
CA ALA A 394 0.57 10.88 32.50
C ALA A 394 -0.41 11.79 31.74
N ALA A 395 -0.47 11.60 30.42
CA ALA A 395 -1.17 12.38 29.44
C ALA A 395 -2.57 11.82 29.28
N THR A 396 -3.51 12.71 28.98
CA THR A 396 -4.82 12.27 28.56
C THR A 396 -4.66 11.49 27.27
N THR A 397 -5.09 10.25 27.28
CA THR A 397 -5.16 9.45 26.07
C THR A 397 -6.49 9.68 25.37
N PHE A 398 -6.47 9.54 24.05
CA PHE A 398 -7.61 9.76 23.18
C PHE A 398 -7.92 8.49 22.41
N THR A 399 -9.19 8.23 22.16
CA THR A 399 -9.60 7.34 21.07
C THR A 399 -9.75 8.22 19.83
N ILE A 400 -8.98 7.94 18.78
CA ILE A 400 -9.10 8.61 17.50
C ILE A 400 -9.84 7.66 16.56
N SER A 401 -10.94 8.10 15.96
CA SER A 401 -11.77 7.26 15.09
C SER A 401 -11.99 7.94 13.76
N ASP A 402 -11.69 7.23 12.67
CA ASP A 402 -12.11 7.63 11.33
C ASP A 402 -13.64 7.62 11.25
N LEU A 403 -14.23 8.73 10.79
CA LEU A 403 -15.67 8.87 10.59
C LEU A 403 -16.14 8.36 9.21
N ALA A 404 -15.21 7.80 8.42
CA ALA A 404 -15.40 7.26 7.08
C ALA A 404 -15.88 8.28 6.04
N ASN A 405 -15.79 7.92 4.76
CA ASN A 405 -16.28 8.72 3.61
C ASN A 405 -15.86 10.20 3.67
N GLY A 406 -14.58 10.44 3.98
CA GLY A 406 -14.00 11.79 4.01
C GLY A 406 -14.50 12.70 5.14
N LYS A 407 -15.28 12.20 6.11
CA LYS A 407 -15.84 13.00 7.22
C LYS A 407 -14.81 13.40 8.29
N GLY A 408 -13.58 12.91 8.18
CA GLY A 408 -12.47 13.23 9.08
C GLY A 408 -12.47 12.39 10.36
N TYR A 409 -11.81 12.89 11.39
CA TYR A 409 -11.47 12.10 12.58
C TYR A 409 -12.06 12.66 13.85
N ALA A 410 -12.77 11.83 14.61
CA ALA A 410 -13.20 12.19 15.95
C ALA A 410 -12.11 11.89 16.97
N VAL A 411 -11.73 12.88 17.79
CA VAL A 411 -10.71 12.73 18.83
C VAL A 411 -11.39 12.74 20.21
N LYS A 412 -11.69 11.57 20.76
CA LYS A 412 -12.48 11.40 21.99
C LYS A 412 -11.57 11.24 23.22
N ALA A 413 -11.72 12.12 24.20
CA ALA A 413 -11.03 12.04 25.48
C ALA A 413 -11.68 11.00 26.41
N ASN A 414 -10.96 10.62 27.47
CA ASN A 414 -11.43 9.62 28.45
C ASN A 414 -12.69 10.04 29.23
N ASN A 415 -13.00 11.34 29.29
CA ASN A 415 -14.24 11.85 29.87
C ASN A 415 -15.47 11.72 28.93
N GLY A 416 -15.29 11.11 27.75
CA GLY A 416 -16.35 10.87 26.77
C GLY A 416 -16.62 12.04 25.82
N GLN A 417 -15.97 13.19 26.01
CA GLN A 417 -16.12 14.36 25.14
C GLN A 417 -15.08 14.35 24.00
N TYR A 418 -15.36 15.13 22.96
CA TYR A 418 -14.55 15.21 21.74
C TYR A 418 -13.77 16.52 21.69
N LEU A 419 -12.46 16.43 21.44
CA LEU A 419 -11.61 17.60 21.23
C LEU A 419 -12.08 18.35 19.97
N THR A 420 -12.00 19.67 20.00
CA THR A 420 -12.39 20.55 18.90
C THR A 420 -11.46 21.76 18.85
N VAL A 421 -11.32 22.37 17.67
CA VAL A 421 -10.52 23.58 17.48
C VAL A 421 -11.28 24.60 16.64
N GLY A 422 -11.11 25.88 16.93
CA GLY A 422 -11.70 26.96 16.15
C GLY A 422 -11.23 28.34 16.60
N ALA A 423 -11.91 29.38 16.12
CA ALA A 423 -11.57 30.78 16.39
C ALA A 423 -11.49 31.16 17.87
N ARG A 424 -12.24 30.47 18.74
CA ARG A 424 -12.26 30.71 20.19
C ARG A 424 -11.23 29.89 20.97
N GLY A 425 -10.38 29.12 20.29
CA GLY A 425 -9.41 28.22 20.92
C GLY A 425 -9.79 26.74 20.80
N VAL A 426 -9.23 25.95 21.70
CA VAL A 426 -9.48 24.51 21.80
C VAL A 426 -10.52 24.25 22.88
N SER A 427 -11.48 23.37 22.62
CA SER A 427 -12.57 23.06 23.55
C SER A 427 -13.04 21.61 23.43
N TYR A 428 -13.95 21.20 24.31
CA TYR A 428 -14.64 19.91 24.22
C TYR A 428 -16.07 20.06 23.71
N SER A 429 -16.50 19.08 22.92
CA SER A 429 -17.88 18.91 22.42
C SER A 429 -18.46 17.58 22.91
N HIS A 430 -19.78 17.54 23.11
CA HIS A 430 -20.50 16.29 23.37
C HIS A 430 -20.85 15.51 22.10
N LYS A 431 -20.76 16.15 20.94
CA LYS A 431 -20.98 15.52 19.62
C LYS A 431 -19.63 15.30 18.94
N PRO A 432 -19.44 14.17 18.23
CA PRO A 432 -18.25 13.96 17.42
C PRO A 432 -18.15 15.08 16.37
N MET A 433 -16.94 15.61 16.23
CA MET A 433 -16.59 16.57 15.18
C MET A 433 -15.33 16.06 14.48
N GLY A 434 -15.38 16.00 13.16
CA GLY A 434 -14.29 15.48 12.35
C GLY A 434 -13.17 16.50 12.17
N PHE A 435 -11.98 16.19 12.66
CA PHE A 435 -10.77 16.85 12.22
C PHE A 435 -10.42 16.41 10.80
N LYS A 436 -10.03 17.36 9.96
CA LYS A 436 -9.21 17.04 8.79
C LYS A 436 -7.79 16.85 9.27
N ILE A 437 -7.24 15.66 9.07
CA ILE A 437 -5.88 15.33 9.47
C ILE A 437 -5.01 15.24 8.22
N TYR A 438 -3.84 15.84 8.30
CA TYR A 438 -2.85 15.86 7.23
C TYR A 438 -1.56 15.22 7.71
N SER A 439 -1.01 14.31 6.92
CA SER A 439 0.37 13.84 7.05
C SER A 439 1.28 14.92 6.46
N VAL A 440 2.33 15.26 7.17
CA VAL A 440 3.18 16.42 6.87
C VAL A 440 4.64 16.00 6.88
N SER A 441 5.36 16.33 5.81
CA SER A 441 6.80 16.11 5.69
C SER A 441 7.45 17.46 5.43
N TYR A 442 8.08 18.04 6.45
CA TYR A 442 8.93 19.22 6.28
C TYR A 442 10.18 19.09 7.15
N ASP A 443 11.33 19.44 6.60
CA ASP A 443 12.61 19.43 7.29
C ASP A 443 12.57 20.36 8.52
N ASN A 444 13.30 19.95 9.54
CA ASN A 444 13.39 20.64 10.83
C ASN A 444 14.55 21.64 10.87
#